data_AF-A0A943S2J5-F1
#
_entry.id   AF-A0A943S2J5-F1
#
_cell.length_a   1.000
_cell.length_b   1.000
_cell.length_c   1.000
_cell.angle_alpha   90.00
_cell.angle_beta   90.00
_cell.angle_gamma   90.00
#
_symmetry.space_group_name_H-M   'P 1'
#
loop_
_entity.id
_entity.type
_entity.pdbx_description
1 polymer ?
#
loop_
_entity_poly.entity_id
_entity_poly.type
_entity_poly.pdbx_seq_one_letter_code
_entity_poly.pdbx_strand_id
1 'polypeptide(L)'
;MAGKGKGGNTVAAVWEIAAPVAEQLGLSIWDIRFQKEGVSWYLRIYIDKEGGVGITDCENFSRAVDGPLDEADPIEQSYYLEVSSPGVERQLTRDEHFKKYIGSPVMVRLIRPRDGERDFKGTLESYDNGMITVTREDGSGICFEKKEVSSVKLDDFYADDE
;
A
#
# COMPACT_ATOMS: atom_id res chain seq x y z
N MET A 1 29.33 4.24 -19.30
CA MET A 1 28.57 5.49 -19.52
C MET A 1 27.17 5.27 -18.99
N ALA A 2 26.73 6.17 -18.10
CA ALA A 2 25.36 6.39 -17.60
C ALA A 2 24.60 5.21 -16.96
N GLY A 3 24.73 5.08 -15.64
CA GLY A 3 23.68 4.48 -14.82
C GLY A 3 22.43 5.35 -14.81
N LYS A 4 21.25 4.72 -14.87
CA LYS A 4 19.95 5.36 -14.67
C LYS A 4 19.24 4.64 -13.53
N GLY A 5 19.41 5.17 -12.31
CA GLY A 5 18.48 4.86 -11.23
C GLY A 5 17.10 5.39 -11.59
N LYS A 6 16.10 4.52 -11.68
CA LYS A 6 14.67 4.89 -11.79
C LYS A 6 13.78 3.87 -11.08
N GLY A 7 13.82 3.85 -9.75
CA GLY A 7 12.82 3.12 -8.96
C GLY A 7 11.37 3.57 -9.26
N GLY A 8 11.18 4.82 -9.73
CA GLY A 8 9.86 5.32 -10.14
C GLY A 8 9.37 4.84 -11.52
N ASN A 9 10.25 4.32 -12.39
CA ASN A 9 9.83 3.81 -13.71
C ASN A 9 9.49 2.32 -13.65
N THR A 10 10.26 1.56 -12.88
CA THR A 10 10.04 0.12 -12.70
C THR A 10 8.67 -0.18 -12.10
N VAL A 11 8.31 0.49 -11.00
CA VAL A 11 7.02 0.26 -10.33
C VAL A 11 5.85 0.58 -11.28
N ALA A 12 5.94 1.67 -12.03
CA ALA A 12 4.92 2.06 -13.00
C ALA A 12 4.80 1.04 -14.15
N ALA A 13 5.93 0.60 -14.73
CA ALA A 13 5.93 -0.40 -15.79
C ALA A 13 5.36 -1.74 -15.31
N VAL A 14 5.78 -2.21 -14.12
CA VAL A 14 5.22 -3.42 -13.51
C VAL A 14 3.72 -3.24 -13.25
N TRP A 15 3.27 -2.06 -12.83
CA TRP A 15 1.85 -1.79 -12.63
C TRP A 15 1.04 -1.97 -13.91
N GLU A 16 1.50 -1.42 -15.03
CA GLU A 16 0.81 -1.54 -16.33
C GLU A 16 0.71 -2.99 -16.81
N ILE A 17 1.69 -3.82 -16.47
CA ILE A 17 1.70 -5.26 -16.78
C ILE A 17 0.79 -6.05 -15.83
N ALA A 18 0.89 -5.75 -14.52
CA ALA A 18 0.24 -6.51 -13.47
C ALA A 18 -1.26 -6.20 -13.33
N ALA A 19 -1.66 -4.95 -13.58
CA ALA A 19 -3.05 -4.50 -13.42
C ALA A 19 -4.06 -5.31 -14.27
N PRO A 20 -3.85 -5.54 -15.58
CA PRO A 20 -4.79 -6.36 -16.36
C PRO A 20 -4.83 -7.82 -15.89
N VAL A 21 -3.71 -8.37 -15.40
CA VAL A 21 -3.67 -9.72 -14.82
C VAL A 21 -4.50 -9.79 -13.54
N ALA A 22 -4.39 -8.77 -12.67
CA ALA A 22 -5.19 -8.69 -11.45
C ALA A 22 -6.69 -8.63 -11.79
N GLU A 23 -7.07 -7.76 -12.73
CA GLU A 23 -8.46 -7.59 -13.15
C GLU A 23 -9.08 -8.88 -13.70
N GLN A 24 -8.35 -9.62 -14.54
CA GLN A 24 -8.80 -10.92 -15.07
C GLN A 24 -9.06 -11.96 -13.99
N LEU A 25 -8.36 -11.86 -12.85
CA LEU A 25 -8.51 -12.76 -11.70
C LEU A 25 -9.51 -12.23 -10.66
N GLY A 26 -10.18 -11.10 -10.93
CA GLY A 26 -11.09 -10.46 -9.96
C GLY A 26 -10.36 -9.87 -8.75
N LEU A 27 -9.09 -9.52 -8.93
CA LEU A 27 -8.22 -8.91 -7.93
C LEU A 27 -7.98 -7.44 -8.28
N SER A 28 -7.54 -6.68 -7.29
CA SER A 28 -7.04 -5.32 -7.45
C SER A 28 -5.62 -5.24 -6.94
N ILE A 29 -4.80 -4.36 -7.52
CA ILE A 29 -3.47 -4.08 -6.99
C ILE A 29 -3.58 -3.01 -5.92
N TRP A 30 -3.18 -3.37 -4.71
CA TRP A 30 -3.07 -2.46 -3.59
C TRP A 30 -1.80 -1.60 -3.70
N ASP A 31 -0.64 -2.23 -3.80
CA ASP A 31 0.64 -1.54 -3.83
C ASP A 31 1.70 -2.38 -4.59
N ILE A 32 2.69 -1.72 -5.17
CA ILE A 32 3.84 -2.40 -5.80
C ILE A 32 5.11 -1.72 -5.31
N ARG A 33 6.05 -2.53 -4.82
CA ARG A 33 7.32 -2.04 -4.29
C ARG A 33 8.47 -2.78 -4.94
N PHE A 34 9.41 -2.01 -5.48
CA PHE A 34 10.69 -2.54 -5.93
C PHE A 34 11.80 -1.96 -5.06
N GLN A 35 12.37 -2.80 -4.19
CA GLN A 35 13.28 -2.34 -3.15
C GLN A 35 14.44 -3.32 -2.93
N LYS A 36 15.56 -2.77 -2.46
CA LYS A 36 16.76 -3.54 -2.14
C LYS A 36 16.80 -3.87 -0.66
N GLU A 37 16.98 -5.13 -0.34
CA GLU A 37 17.10 -5.64 1.03
C GLU A 37 18.40 -6.44 1.16
N GLY A 38 19.36 -5.86 1.87
CA GLY A 38 20.72 -6.40 1.93
C GLY A 38 21.37 -6.47 0.55
N VAL A 39 21.64 -7.68 0.08
CA VAL A 39 22.28 -7.95 -1.22
C VAL A 39 21.26 -8.20 -2.34
N SER A 40 19.99 -8.42 -2.01
CA SER A 40 18.97 -8.87 -2.94
C SER A 40 17.97 -7.77 -3.29
N TRP A 41 17.36 -7.85 -4.48
CA TRP A 41 16.22 -7.03 -4.86
C TRP A 41 14.92 -7.81 -4.69
N TYR A 42 13.86 -7.11 -4.31
CA TYR A 42 12.54 -7.67 -4.13
C TYR A 42 11.53 -6.85 -4.93
N LEU A 43 10.75 -7.54 -5.76
CA LEU A 43 9.53 -7.02 -6.37
C LEU A 43 8.34 -7.56 -5.56
N ARG A 44 7.72 -6.70 -4.77
CA ARG A 44 6.54 -7.03 -3.98
C ARG A 44 5.30 -6.48 -4.66
N ILE A 45 4.34 -7.35 -4.93
CA ILE A 45 3.02 -6.98 -5.44
C ILE A 45 2.00 -7.32 -4.36
N TYR A 46 1.34 -6.29 -3.84
CA TYR A 46 0.26 -6.43 -2.88
C TYR A 46 -1.06 -6.45 -3.64
N ILE A 47 -1.80 -7.55 -3.56
CA ILE A 47 -3.12 -7.72 -4.17
C ILE A 47 -4.21 -7.65 -3.09
N ASP A 48 -5.39 -7.16 -3.46
CA ASP A 48 -6.57 -7.10 -2.58
C ASP A 48 -7.83 -7.49 -3.35
N LYS A 49 -8.83 -7.97 -2.62
CA LYS A 49 -10.18 -8.22 -3.13
C LYS A 49 -11.19 -8.07 -2.00
N GLU A 50 -12.45 -7.87 -2.36
CA GLU A 50 -13.53 -7.93 -1.38
C GLU A 50 -13.60 -9.32 -0.74
N GLY A 51 -13.78 -9.37 0.58
CA GLY A 51 -13.70 -10.63 1.34
C GLY A 51 -12.27 -11.09 1.69
N GLY A 52 -11.23 -10.38 1.23
CA GLY A 52 -9.83 -10.65 1.55
C GLY A 52 -9.17 -11.66 0.59
N VAL A 53 -7.83 -11.60 0.54
CA VAL A 53 -6.99 -12.43 -0.33
C VAL A 53 -6.48 -13.65 0.42
N GLY A 54 -6.72 -14.84 -0.14
CA GLY A 54 -6.18 -16.11 0.35
C GLY A 54 -4.90 -16.53 -0.36
N ILE A 55 -4.28 -17.62 0.12
CA ILE A 55 -3.02 -18.15 -0.43
C ILE A 55 -3.16 -18.50 -1.92
N THR A 56 -4.27 -19.14 -2.30
CA THR A 56 -4.52 -19.53 -3.70
C THR A 56 -4.63 -18.33 -4.63
N ASP A 57 -5.14 -17.18 -4.16
CA ASP A 57 -5.19 -15.95 -4.97
C ASP A 57 -3.77 -15.45 -5.26
N CYS A 58 -2.90 -15.43 -4.25
CA CYS A 58 -1.49 -15.06 -4.42
C CYS A 58 -0.77 -16.01 -5.38
N GLU A 59 -0.98 -17.32 -5.26
CA GLU A 59 -0.37 -18.32 -6.16
C GLU A 59 -0.85 -18.16 -7.60
N ASN A 60 -2.16 -18.00 -7.81
CA ASN A 60 -2.75 -17.83 -9.14
C ASN A 60 -2.25 -16.54 -9.79
N PHE A 61 -2.23 -15.43 -9.05
CA PHE A 61 -1.71 -14.16 -9.54
C PHE A 61 -0.21 -14.26 -9.87
N SER A 62 0.60 -14.83 -8.97
CA SER A 62 2.03 -15.01 -9.18
C SER A 62 2.34 -15.78 -10.47
N ARG A 63 1.62 -16.90 -10.72
CA ARG A 63 1.78 -17.67 -11.96
C ARG A 63 1.32 -16.91 -13.20
N ALA A 64 0.24 -16.15 -13.09
CA ALA A 64 -0.33 -15.44 -14.22
C ALA A 64 0.49 -14.20 -14.63
N VAL A 65 1.17 -13.56 -13.67
CA VAL A 65 1.97 -12.36 -13.92
C VAL A 65 3.39 -12.66 -14.40
N ASP A 66 3.90 -13.88 -14.16
CA ASP A 66 5.25 -14.33 -14.51
C ASP A 66 5.55 -14.17 -16.01
N GLY A 67 4.73 -14.76 -16.88
CA GLY A 67 4.90 -14.68 -18.34
C GLY A 67 4.88 -13.24 -18.89
N PRO A 68 3.87 -12.41 -18.54
CA PRO A 68 3.85 -10.99 -18.93
C PRO A 68 5.06 -10.18 -18.43
N LEU A 69 5.57 -10.46 -17.22
CA LEU A 69 6.76 -9.79 -16.70
C LEU A 69 8.02 -10.22 -17.43
N ASP A 70 8.17 -11.51 -17.74
CA ASP A 70 9.30 -12.05 -18.49
C ASP A 70 9.33 -11.55 -19.94
N GLU A 71 8.17 -11.40 -20.58
CA GLU A 71 8.08 -10.88 -21.95
C GLU A 71 8.46 -9.41 -22.04
N ALA A 72 8.01 -8.60 -21.08
CA ALA A 72 8.27 -7.16 -21.05
C ALA A 72 9.65 -6.81 -20.45
N ASP A 73 10.19 -7.69 -19.60
CA ASP A 73 11.45 -7.57 -18.85
C ASP A 73 11.75 -6.13 -18.34
N PRO A 74 10.90 -5.55 -17.47
CA PRO A 74 11.05 -4.17 -17.04
C PRO A 74 12.16 -3.96 -15.98
N ILE A 75 12.83 -5.02 -15.53
CA ILE A 75 13.78 -5.01 -14.41
C ILE A 75 15.08 -5.70 -14.80
N GLU A 76 16.12 -4.90 -15.07
CA GLU A 76 17.44 -5.44 -15.44
C GLU A 76 18.17 -6.17 -14.29
N GLN A 77 17.82 -5.90 -13.04
CA GLN A 77 18.47 -6.50 -11.87
C GLN A 77 17.80 -7.82 -11.52
N SER A 78 18.56 -8.85 -11.14
CA SER A 78 17.97 -10.06 -10.54
C SER A 78 17.22 -9.71 -9.26
N TYR A 79 16.00 -10.24 -9.13
CA TYR A 79 15.09 -9.96 -8.02
C TYR A 79 14.29 -11.21 -7.60
N TYR A 80 13.72 -11.15 -6.40
CA TYR A 80 12.71 -12.10 -5.92
C TYR A 80 11.32 -11.49 -6.08
N LEU A 81 10.42 -12.21 -6.76
CA LEU A 81 9.00 -11.85 -6.84
C LEU A 81 8.25 -12.35 -5.60
N GLU A 82 7.53 -11.46 -4.93
CA GLU A 82 6.66 -11.79 -3.81
C GLU A 82 5.26 -11.23 -4.05
N VAL A 83 4.24 -12.09 -3.91
CA VAL A 83 2.83 -11.72 -4.03
C VAL A 83 2.17 -11.95 -2.69
N SER A 84 1.53 -10.92 -2.13
CA SER A 84 0.91 -10.98 -0.81
C SER A 84 -0.33 -10.10 -0.72
N SER A 85 -1.11 -10.26 0.35
CA SER A 85 -2.18 -9.32 0.69
C SER A 85 -1.62 -8.14 1.50
N PRO A 86 -2.30 -6.98 1.53
CA PRO A 86 -1.87 -5.84 2.35
C PRO A 86 -2.02 -6.06 3.87
N GLY A 87 -2.51 -7.22 4.30
CA GLY A 87 -2.85 -7.52 5.70
C GLY A 87 -4.18 -6.92 6.14
N VAL A 88 -4.58 -7.22 7.39
CA VAL A 88 -5.86 -6.80 7.98
C VAL A 88 -5.94 -5.28 8.12
N GLU A 89 -4.90 -4.69 8.72
CA GLU A 89 -4.80 -3.24 8.99
C GLU A 89 -4.53 -2.38 7.74
N ARG A 90 -4.53 -2.97 6.52
CA ARG A 90 -4.33 -2.31 5.21
C ARG A 90 -3.65 -0.94 5.24
N GLN A 91 -2.36 -0.89 4.92
CA GLN A 91 -1.63 0.38 4.88
C GLN A 91 -2.15 1.29 3.76
N LEU A 92 -2.65 2.48 4.11
CA LEU A 92 -3.07 3.51 3.16
C LEU A 92 -1.84 4.28 2.67
N THR A 93 -1.46 4.09 1.40
CA THR A 93 -0.27 4.70 0.79
C THR A 93 -0.63 5.58 -0.41
N ARG A 94 -1.56 5.13 -1.25
CA ARG A 94 -2.03 5.85 -2.44
C ARG A 94 -3.25 6.71 -2.12
N ASP A 95 -3.41 7.79 -2.86
CA ASP A 95 -4.50 8.75 -2.70
C ASP A 95 -5.88 8.10 -2.80
N GLU A 96 -6.03 7.13 -3.70
CA GLU A 96 -7.24 6.34 -3.87
C GLU A 96 -7.58 5.51 -2.61
N HIS A 97 -6.57 5.04 -1.85
CA HIS A 97 -6.81 4.32 -0.61
C HIS A 97 -7.46 5.26 0.40
N PHE A 98 -6.90 6.44 0.61
CA PHE A 98 -7.48 7.43 1.53
C PHE A 98 -8.91 7.79 1.13
N LYS A 99 -9.16 8.05 -0.16
CA LYS A 99 -10.51 8.37 -0.66
C LYS A 99 -11.49 7.22 -0.46
N LYS A 100 -11.07 5.98 -0.68
CA LYS A 100 -11.90 4.77 -0.51
C LYS A 100 -12.33 4.55 0.94
N TYR A 101 -11.46 4.90 1.90
CA TYR A 101 -11.67 4.61 3.32
C TYR A 101 -12.05 5.84 4.16
N ILE A 102 -12.54 6.91 3.54
CA ILE A 102 -13.20 8.00 4.28
C ILE A 102 -14.34 7.42 5.13
N GLY A 103 -14.40 7.82 6.40
CA GLY A 103 -15.32 7.31 7.41
C GLY A 103 -14.80 6.06 8.14
N SER A 104 -13.65 5.50 7.77
CA SER A 104 -13.09 4.32 8.43
C SER A 104 -12.17 4.70 9.60
N PRO A 105 -12.11 3.88 10.66
CA PRO A 105 -11.12 4.04 11.73
C PRO A 105 -9.69 3.77 11.21
N VAL A 106 -8.76 4.64 11.60
CA VAL A 106 -7.36 4.62 11.18
C VAL A 106 -6.39 4.93 12.31
N MET A 107 -5.19 4.34 12.23
CA MET A 107 -4.02 4.76 13.00
C MET A 107 -3.07 5.55 12.10
N VAL A 108 -2.79 6.80 12.47
CA VAL A 108 -1.78 7.66 11.84
C VAL A 108 -0.53 7.67 12.72
N ARG A 109 0.61 7.26 12.17
CA ARG A 109 1.91 7.34 12.84
C ARG A 109 2.79 8.39 12.20
N LEU A 110 3.32 9.33 12.99
CA LEU A 110 4.20 10.39 12.50
C LEU A 110 5.67 9.96 12.43
N ILE A 111 6.40 10.53 11.49
CA ILE A 111 7.87 10.39 11.41
C ILE A 111 8.52 11.03 12.64
N ARG A 112 8.07 12.23 13.01
CA ARG A 112 8.52 12.95 14.21
C ARG A 112 7.32 13.19 15.13
N PRO A 113 7.49 13.04 16.45
CA PRO A 113 6.38 13.29 17.37
C PRO A 113 5.93 14.75 17.29
N ARG A 114 4.62 14.95 17.44
CA ARG A 114 3.98 16.25 17.64
C ARG A 114 3.54 16.31 19.10
N ASP A 115 4.05 17.28 19.84
CA ASP A 115 3.77 17.44 21.28
C ASP A 115 4.07 16.18 22.13
N GLY A 116 5.08 15.40 21.70
CA GLY A 116 5.49 14.15 22.37
C GLY A 116 4.69 12.92 21.96
N GLU A 117 3.59 13.07 21.21
CA GLU A 117 2.76 11.99 20.68
C GLU A 117 3.17 11.65 19.23
N ARG A 118 3.24 10.36 18.92
CA ARG A 118 3.61 9.88 17.57
C ARG A 118 2.47 9.13 16.89
N ASP A 119 1.61 8.50 17.67
CA ASP A 119 0.56 7.61 17.18
C ASP A 119 -0.79 8.25 17.49
N PHE A 120 -1.59 8.50 16.45
CA PHE A 120 -2.88 9.17 16.53
C PHE A 120 -3.97 8.26 15.99
N LYS A 121 -4.97 7.99 16.82
CA LYS A 121 -6.13 7.16 16.50
C LYS A 121 -7.34 8.04 16.20
N GLY A 122 -8.15 7.64 15.23
CA GLY A 122 -9.45 8.26 14.97
C GLY A 122 -10.04 7.85 13.64
N THR A 123 -11.11 8.52 13.23
CA THR A 123 -11.80 8.26 11.97
C THR A 123 -11.24 9.14 10.86
N LEU A 124 -10.91 8.55 9.71
CA LEU A 124 -10.47 9.30 8.53
C LEU A 124 -11.63 10.15 7.98
N GLU A 125 -11.60 11.46 8.19
CA GLU A 125 -12.68 12.36 7.80
C GLU A 125 -12.54 12.83 6.34
N SER A 126 -11.32 13.16 5.92
CA SER A 126 -11.08 13.63 4.56
C SER A 126 -9.63 13.45 4.12
N TYR A 127 -9.44 13.44 2.80
CA TYR A 127 -8.13 13.47 2.17
C TYR A 127 -8.14 14.40 0.94
N ASP A 128 -7.36 15.47 0.99
CA ASP A 128 -7.22 16.43 -0.12
C ASP A 128 -5.77 16.85 -0.30
N ASN A 129 -5.23 16.70 -1.51
CA ASN A 129 -3.89 17.16 -1.88
C ASN A 129 -2.78 16.78 -0.88
N GLY A 130 -2.84 15.57 -0.32
CA GLY A 130 -1.87 15.09 0.66
C GLY A 130 -2.15 15.53 2.10
N MET A 131 -3.23 16.26 2.37
CA MET A 131 -3.71 16.55 3.71
C MET A 131 -4.64 15.43 4.17
N ILE A 132 -4.35 14.85 5.33
CA ILE A 132 -5.14 13.81 5.98
C ILE A 132 -5.80 14.45 7.19
N THR A 133 -7.13 14.41 7.25
CA THR A 133 -7.90 14.87 8.42
C THR A 133 -8.48 13.68 9.15
N VAL A 134 -8.21 13.60 10.45
CA VAL A 134 -8.71 12.53 11.33
C VAL A 134 -9.50 13.15 12.47
N THR A 135 -10.67 12.60 12.75
CA THR A 135 -11.53 12.99 13.86
C THR A 135 -11.32 12.03 15.02
N ARG A 136 -10.88 12.53 16.18
CA ARG A 136 -10.66 11.75 17.39
C ARG A 136 -11.99 11.44 18.09
N GLU A 137 -11.94 10.56 19.09
CA GLU A 137 -13.10 10.16 19.90
C GLU A 137 -13.78 11.33 20.62
N ASP A 138 -13.03 12.35 21.01
CA ASP A 138 -13.55 13.57 21.64
C ASP A 138 -14.21 14.55 20.65
N GLY A 139 -14.29 14.18 19.37
CA GLY A 139 -14.83 14.99 18.29
C GLY A 139 -13.86 16.05 17.76
N SER A 140 -12.63 16.13 18.28
CA SER A 140 -11.62 17.06 17.77
C SER A 140 -11.01 16.56 16.46
N GLY A 141 -10.87 17.47 15.48
CA GLY A 141 -10.19 17.21 14.22
C GLY A 141 -8.69 17.49 14.31
N ILE A 142 -7.87 16.57 13.81
CA ILE A 142 -6.43 16.74 13.64
C ILE A 142 -6.02 16.52 12.19
N CYS A 143 -5.18 17.42 11.67
CA CYS A 143 -4.69 17.35 10.30
C CYS A 143 -3.20 17.00 10.28
N PHE A 144 -2.83 16.20 9.28
CA PHE A 144 -1.46 15.79 8.99
C PHE A 144 -1.16 15.97 7.51
N GLU A 145 0.01 16.51 7.16
CA GLU A 145 0.55 16.38 5.82
C GLU A 145 1.07 14.95 5.63
N LYS A 146 0.72 14.30 4.52
CA LYS A 146 1.16 12.92 4.19
C LYS A 146 2.69 12.75 4.28
N LYS A 147 3.47 13.80 4.02
CA LYS A 147 4.94 13.80 4.11
C LYS A 147 5.48 13.73 5.55
N GLU A 148 4.67 14.09 6.55
CA GLU A 148 5.04 14.08 7.96
C GLU A 148 4.70 12.73 8.63
N VAL A 149 3.88 11.93 7.96
CA VAL A 149 3.37 10.64 8.40
C VAL A 149 4.30 9.52 7.91
N SER A 150 4.67 8.60 8.81
CA SER A 150 5.41 7.39 8.43
C SER A 150 4.49 6.27 7.95
N SER A 151 3.28 6.18 8.49
CA SER A 151 2.28 5.21 8.04
C SER A 151 0.87 5.63 8.44
N VAL A 152 -0.10 5.33 7.57
CA VAL A 152 -1.52 5.28 7.93
C VAL A 152 -2.02 3.87 7.66
N LYS A 153 -2.79 3.32 8.58
CA LYS A 153 -3.35 1.98 8.51
C LYS A 153 -4.82 2.03 8.91
N LEU A 154 -5.65 1.15 8.33
CA LEU A 154 -6.93 0.82 8.92
C LEU A 154 -6.69 0.15 10.27
N ASP A 155 -7.53 0.47 11.24
CA ASP A 155 -7.44 -0.09 12.58
C ASP A 155 -8.85 -0.22 13.13
N ASP A 156 -9.10 -1.22 13.96
CA ASP A 156 -10.43 -1.44 14.55
C ASP A 156 -10.34 -1.33 16.07
N PHE A 157 -10.16 -0.09 16.55
CA PHE A 157 -9.95 0.20 17.96
C PHE A 157 -11.10 -0.25 18.87
N TYR A 158 -12.28 -0.50 18.31
CA TYR A 158 -13.51 -0.79 19.04
C TYR A 158 -13.92 -2.26 18.96
N ALA A 159 -13.12 -3.12 18.33
CA ALA A 159 -13.44 -4.55 18.16
C ALA A 159 -13.40 -5.37 19.46
N ASP A 160 -12.83 -4.84 20.54
CA ASP A 160 -12.60 -5.56 21.82
C ASP A 160 -13.72 -5.30 22.86
N ASP A 161 -14.73 -4.49 22.54
CA ASP A 161 -15.79 -4.06 23.48
C ASP A 161 -17.09 -4.92 23.41
N GLU A 162 -17.04 -6.10 22.77
CA GLU A 162 -18.17 -7.06 22.63
C GLU A 162 -18.11 -8.26 23.59
#